data_AF-A0A200QM76-F1
#
_entry.id   AF-A0A200QM76-F1
#
_cell.length_a   1.000
_cell.length_b   1.000
_cell.length_c   1.000
_cell.angle_alpha   90.00
_cell.angle_beta   90.00
_cell.angle_gamma   90.00
#
_symmetry.space_group_name_H-M   'P 1'
#
loop_
_entity.id
_entity.type
_entity.pdbx_description
1 polymer ?
#
loop_
_entity_poly.entity_id
_entity_poly.type
_entity_poly.pdbx_seq_one_letter_code
_entity_poly.pdbx_strand_id
1 'polypeptide(L)'
;MSSNKLGCVAEFTTVTNGTTGWNLFLHREVNDWELDEFANLTNLLEGTVVEAEAADQRIWDNSDKCFSVRAAYVSFQTDMPSSSFPVKVVWILEPPSKVTFFVWAAVLHKIPTLDYLQRRGFQNQCELCGWETLGISRPYPYSL
;
A
#
# COMPACT_ATOMS: atom_id res chain seq x y z
N MET A 1 7.93 -3.26 -3.82
CA MET A 1 7.45 -2.03 -3.16
C MET A 1 8.54 -0.97 -3.22
N SER A 2 8.23 0.23 -3.72
CA SER A 2 9.19 1.32 -3.94
C SER A 2 9.93 1.71 -2.66
N SER A 3 11.24 1.99 -2.78
CA SER A 3 12.09 2.48 -1.70
C SER A 3 11.83 3.96 -1.36
N ASN A 4 11.34 4.75 -2.32
CA ASN A 4 11.00 6.16 -2.14
C ASN A 4 9.47 6.33 -2.16
N LYS A 5 8.89 6.62 -0.99
CA LYS A 5 7.42 6.76 -0.82
C LYS A 5 6.92 8.20 -0.90
N LEU A 6 7.84 9.17 -0.93
CA LEU A 6 7.53 10.60 -0.89
C LEU A 6 8.01 11.35 -2.14
N GLY A 7 8.77 10.69 -3.02
CA GLY A 7 9.23 11.24 -4.28
C GLY A 7 8.07 11.49 -5.24
N CYS A 8 8.20 12.54 -6.06
CA CYS A 8 7.28 12.80 -7.15
C CYS A 8 7.51 11.84 -8.32
N VAL A 9 6.53 11.70 -9.22
CA VAL A 9 6.61 10.80 -10.38
C VAL A 9 7.85 11.10 -11.23
N ALA A 10 8.23 12.37 -11.35
CA ALA A 10 9.43 12.79 -12.08
C ALA A 10 10.73 12.19 -11.54
N GLU A 11 10.85 11.95 -10.23
CA GLU A 11 12.05 11.35 -9.61
C GLU A 11 12.28 9.89 -10.03
N PHE A 12 11.24 9.22 -10.53
CA PHE A 12 11.32 7.84 -11.04
C PHE A 12 11.63 7.79 -12.54
N THR A 13 11.88 8.94 -13.17
CA THR A 13 12.26 9.01 -14.58
C THR A 13 13.77 9.26 -14.72
N THR A 14 14.37 8.63 -15.73
CA THR A 14 15.78 8.80 -16.07
C THR A 14 15.85 9.19 -17.54
N VAL A 15 16.52 10.30 -17.86
CA VAL A 15 16.71 10.72 -19.25
C VAL A 15 18.05 10.17 -19.71
N THR A 16 18.03 9.20 -20.61
CA THR A 16 19.24 8.65 -21.24
C THR A 16 19.17 8.85 -22.73
N ASN A 17 20.15 9.57 -23.30
CA ASN A 17 20.25 9.85 -24.75
C ASN A 17 18.97 10.43 -25.40
N GLY A 18 18.20 11.24 -24.67
CA GLY A 18 16.95 11.84 -25.15
C GLY A 18 15.73 10.93 -25.04
N THR A 19 15.87 9.71 -24.52
CA THR A 19 14.77 8.80 -24.20
C THR A 19 14.53 8.80 -22.70
N THR A 20 13.27 9.03 -22.30
CA THR A 20 12.82 8.93 -20.90
C THR A 20 12.61 7.45 -20.55
N GLY A 21 13.47 6.90 -19.71
CA GLY A 21 13.33 5.57 -19.12
C GLY A 21 12.78 5.65 -17.69
N TRP A 22 12.19 4.55 -17.21
CA TRP A 22 11.62 4.47 -15.86
C TRP A 22 12.53 3.68 -14.91
N ASN A 23 12.79 4.23 -13.72
CA ASN A 23 13.53 3.57 -12.64
C ASN A 23 12.69 3.56 -11.36
N LEU A 24 12.07 2.41 -11.08
CA LEU A 24 11.07 2.26 -10.00
C LEU A 24 11.67 1.92 -8.63
N PHE A 25 13.00 1.81 -8.51
CA PHE A 25 13.74 1.53 -7.27
C PHE A 25 13.06 0.53 -6.31
N LEU A 26 12.79 -0.68 -6.80
CA LEU A 26 12.16 -1.73 -6.00
C LEU A 26 13.05 -2.12 -4.81
N HIS A 27 12.46 -2.27 -3.63
CA HIS A 27 13.19 -2.65 -2.42
C HIS A 27 13.70 -4.11 -2.42
N ARG A 28 13.14 -4.95 -3.30
CA ARG A 28 13.52 -6.34 -3.51
C ARG A 28 13.44 -6.68 -4.99
N GLU A 29 14.07 -7.78 -5.37
CA GLU A 29 13.92 -8.39 -6.70
C GLU A 29 12.46 -8.83 -6.94
N VAL A 30 12.03 -8.78 -8.20
CA VAL A 30 10.70 -9.21 -8.63
C VAL A 30 10.66 -10.73 -8.65
N ASN A 31 9.67 -11.34 -7.99
CA ASN A 31 9.52 -12.80 -8.01
C ASN A 31 8.95 -13.29 -9.35
N ASP A 32 9.16 -14.56 -9.69
CA ASP A 32 8.69 -15.14 -10.96
C ASP A 32 7.19 -14.95 -11.21
N TRP A 33 6.37 -15.00 -10.15
CA TRP A 33 4.92 -14.78 -10.25
C TRP A 33 4.50 -13.31 -10.36
N GLU A 34 5.40 -12.37 -10.06
CA GLU A 34 5.18 -10.91 -10.20
C GLU A 34 5.69 -10.38 -11.55
N LEU A 35 6.43 -11.18 -12.33
CA LEU A 35 7.08 -10.75 -13.57
C LEU A 35 6.09 -10.27 -14.63
N ASP A 36 4.97 -10.96 -14.80
CA ASP A 36 3.96 -10.59 -15.81
C ASP A 36 3.29 -9.25 -15.46
N GLU A 37 2.93 -9.06 -14.19
CA GLU A 37 2.39 -7.81 -13.68
C GLU A 37 3.40 -6.66 -13.82
N PHE A 38 4.67 -6.94 -13.52
CA PHE A 38 5.74 -5.97 -13.67
C PHE A 38 5.99 -5.60 -15.15
N ALA A 39 5.97 -6.56 -16.05
CA ALA A 39 6.10 -6.33 -17.49
C ALA A 39 4.96 -5.47 -18.04
N ASN A 40 3.73 -5.77 -17.62
CA ASN A 40 2.55 -4.96 -17.97
C ASN A 40 2.68 -3.52 -17.47
N LEU A 41 3.17 -3.33 -16.24
CA LEU A 41 3.44 -2.00 -15.70
C LEU A 41 4.52 -1.26 -16.52
N THR A 42 5.64 -1.91 -16.84
CA THR A 42 6.71 -1.27 -17.61
C THR A 42 6.26 -0.88 -19.02
N ASN A 43 5.44 -1.71 -19.67
CA ASN A 43 4.86 -1.42 -20.98
C ASN A 43 3.89 -0.23 -20.93
N LEU A 44 3.12 -0.10 -19.84
CA LEU A 44 2.21 1.04 -19.65
C LEU A 44 2.97 2.35 -19.42
N LEU A 45 4.11 2.27 -18.73
CA LEU A 45 4.96 3.42 -18.47
C LEU A 45 5.77 3.83 -19.72
N GLU A 46 6.11 2.89 -20.61
CA GLU A 46 6.84 3.16 -21.83
C GLU A 46 6.13 4.21 -22.70
N GLY A 47 6.86 5.24 -23.13
CA GLY A 47 6.31 6.35 -23.93
C GLY A 47 5.53 7.41 -23.14
N THR A 48 5.37 7.26 -21.82
CA THR A 48 4.77 8.29 -20.97
C THR A 48 5.72 9.47 -20.80
N VAL A 49 5.24 10.68 -21.10
CA VAL A 49 5.99 11.93 -20.93
C VAL A 49 5.64 12.54 -19.57
N VAL A 50 6.65 12.76 -18.73
CA VAL A 50 6.50 13.37 -17.41
C VAL A 50 7.07 14.78 -17.44
N GLU A 51 6.28 15.75 -16.97
CA GLU A 51 6.74 17.12 -16.76
C GLU A 51 7.48 17.22 -15.43
N ALA A 52 8.79 17.44 -15.46
CA ALA A 52 9.62 17.44 -14.25
C ALA A 52 9.33 18.61 -13.28
N GLU A 53 8.76 19.71 -13.80
CA GLU A 53 8.48 20.93 -13.03
C GLU A 53 7.06 20.99 -12.47
N ALA A 54 6.18 20.05 -12.87
CA ALA A 54 4.81 20.00 -12.42
C ALA A 54 4.71 19.21 -11.11
N ALA A 55 3.88 19.71 -10.18
CA ALA A 55 3.52 18.94 -8.99
C ALA A 55 2.59 17.78 -9.38
N ASP A 56 2.80 16.61 -8.77
CA ASP A 56 1.94 15.44 -8.98
C ASP A 56 0.48 15.75 -8.63
N GLN A 57 -0.42 15.48 -9.57
CA GLN A 57 -1.85 15.63 -9.37
C GLN A 57 -2.56 14.30 -9.64
N ARG A 58 -3.49 13.95 -8.75
CA ARG A 58 -4.40 12.83 -8.99
C ARG A 58 -5.58 13.35 -9.80
N ILE A 59 -5.64 12.93 -11.06
CA ILE A 59 -6.72 13.29 -11.96
C ILE A 59 -7.64 12.08 -12.11
N TRP A 60 -8.94 12.32 -11.98
CA TRP A 60 -9.96 11.32 -12.31
C TRP A 60 -10.38 11.48 -13.77
N ASP A 61 -10.45 10.37 -14.50
CA ASP A 61 -10.75 10.31 -15.95
C ASP A 61 -12.16 10.86 -16.28
N ASN A 62 -13.15 10.71 -15.38
CA ASN A 62 -14.50 11.19 -15.67
C ASN A 62 -14.67 12.72 -15.56
N SER A 63 -15.26 13.26 -16.64
CA SER A 63 -15.93 14.55 -16.93
C SER A 63 -15.46 15.85 -16.26
N ASP A 64 -15.10 15.84 -14.98
CA ASP A 64 -14.88 17.05 -14.19
C ASP A 64 -13.59 17.03 -13.35
N LYS A 65 -12.70 16.04 -13.57
CA LYS A 65 -11.43 15.82 -12.83
C LYS A 65 -11.56 15.66 -11.30
N CYS A 66 -12.76 15.83 -10.76
CA CYS A 66 -13.10 15.64 -9.36
C CYS A 66 -13.66 14.23 -9.15
N PHE A 67 -13.06 13.51 -8.19
CA PHE A 67 -13.58 12.22 -7.79
C PHE A 67 -14.98 12.37 -7.18
N SER A 68 -15.93 11.57 -7.68
CA SER A 68 -17.19 11.35 -6.98
C SER A 68 -17.49 9.86 -6.90
N VAL A 69 -18.01 9.42 -5.76
CA VAL A 69 -18.40 8.02 -5.54
C VAL A 69 -19.37 7.56 -6.63
N ARG A 70 -20.34 8.42 -6.99
CA ARG A 70 -21.31 8.13 -8.05
C ARG A 70 -20.63 7.91 -9.40
N ALA A 71 -19.74 8.81 -9.83
CA ALA A 71 -19.05 8.68 -11.11
C ALA A 71 -18.14 7.44 -11.13
N ALA A 72 -17.49 7.10 -10.02
CA ALA A 72 -16.69 5.88 -9.90
C ALA A 72 -17.54 4.62 -10.04
N TYR A 73 -18.71 4.55 -9.39
CA TYR A 73 -19.61 3.42 -9.57
C TYR A 73 -20.17 3.31 -10.98
N VAL A 74 -20.39 4.43 -11.67
CA VAL A 74 -20.83 4.44 -13.08
C VAL A 74 -19.72 3.91 -13.98
N SER A 75 -18.48 4.42 -13.88
CA SER A 75 -17.36 3.90 -14.69
C SER A 75 -17.13 2.41 -14.45
N PHE A 76 -17.13 1.95 -13.19
CA PHE A 76 -16.98 0.53 -12.91
C PHE A 76 -18.07 -0.35 -13.53
N GLN A 77 -19.31 0.14 -13.61
CA GLN A 77 -20.39 -0.60 -14.26
C GLN A 77 -20.26 -0.61 -15.79
N THR A 78 -19.71 0.46 -16.37
CA THR A 78 -19.52 0.59 -17.83
C THR A 78 -18.32 -0.21 -18.32
N ASP A 79 -17.19 -0.15 -17.62
CA ASP A 79 -15.93 -0.82 -18.01
C ASP A 79 -15.96 -2.32 -17.70
N MET A 80 -16.78 -2.75 -16.73
CA MET A 80 -16.97 -4.16 -16.38
C MET A 80 -18.43 -4.57 -16.64
N PRO A 81 -18.86 -4.71 -17.91
CA PRO A 81 -20.17 -5.27 -18.19
C PRO A 81 -20.14 -6.74 -17.76
N SER A 82 -20.77 -7.06 -16.64
CA SER A 82 -20.99 -8.41 -16.09
C SER A 82 -19.82 -9.15 -15.43
N SER A 83 -18.65 -8.54 -15.21
CA SER A 83 -17.70 -9.12 -14.25
C SER A 83 -18.22 -8.82 -12.84
N SER A 84 -18.74 -9.84 -12.15
CA SER A 84 -19.20 -9.72 -10.77
C SER A 84 -18.13 -9.00 -9.95
N PHE A 85 -18.41 -7.77 -9.52
CA PHE A 85 -17.63 -7.10 -8.48
C PHE A 85 -17.33 -8.17 -7.41
N PRO A 86 -16.08 -8.37 -6.99
CA PRO A 86 -15.71 -9.50 -6.16
C PRO A 86 -16.17 -9.24 -4.73
N VAL A 87 -17.50 -9.21 -4.53
CA VAL A 87 -18.18 -9.01 -3.26
C VAL A 87 -17.62 -10.00 -2.26
N LYS A 88 -17.32 -11.23 -2.67
CA LYS A 88 -16.74 -12.27 -1.80
C LYS A 88 -15.32 -11.95 -1.30
N VAL A 89 -14.56 -11.12 -2.01
CA VAL A 89 -13.20 -10.70 -1.63
C VAL A 89 -13.26 -9.45 -0.74
N VAL A 90 -14.12 -8.48 -1.07
CA VAL A 90 -14.27 -7.24 -0.30
C VAL A 90 -15.11 -7.44 0.96
N TRP A 91 -16.16 -8.25 0.84
CA TRP A 91 -17.12 -8.61 1.88
C TRP A 91 -17.04 -10.12 2.09
N ILE A 92 -16.10 -10.55 2.92
CA ILE A 92 -16.07 -11.94 3.37
C ILE A 92 -17.36 -12.15 4.19
N LEU A 93 -18.29 -12.94 3.64
CA LEU A 93 -19.60 -13.25 4.25
C LEU A 93 -19.45 -13.87 5.64
N GLU A 94 -18.35 -14.60 5.87
CA GLU A 94 -17.99 -15.16 7.16
C GLU A 94 -16.56 -14.73 7.50
N PRO A 95 -16.35 -13.75 8.39
CA PRO A 95 -15.02 -13.28 8.73
C PRO A 95 -14.17 -14.45 9.23
N PRO A 96 -12.88 -14.55 8.83
CA PRO A 96 -12.00 -15.60 9.31
C PRO A 96 -12.02 -15.68 10.84
N SER A 97 -11.97 -16.88 11.41
CA SER A 97 -12.08 -17.11 12.85
C SER A 97 -11.14 -16.23 13.69
N LYS A 98 -9.97 -15.88 13.16
CA LYS A 98 -9.01 -14.94 13.77
C LYS A 98 -9.59 -13.53 13.94
N VAL A 99 -10.29 -13.02 12.94
CA VAL A 99 -10.95 -11.70 12.97
C VAL A 99 -12.11 -11.73 13.96
N THR A 100 -12.93 -12.79 13.93
CA THR A 100 -14.07 -12.95 14.85
C THR A 100 -13.62 -13.07 16.31
N PHE A 101 -12.56 -13.85 16.59
CA PHE A 101 -11.96 -13.93 17.91
C PHE A 101 -11.45 -12.57 18.39
N PHE A 102 -10.80 -11.81 17.51
CA PHE A 102 -10.27 -10.49 17.85
C PHE A 102 -11.39 -9.49 18.17
N VAL A 103 -12.47 -9.47 17.37
CA VAL A 103 -13.66 -8.64 17.64
C VAL A 103 -14.29 -9.03 18.98
N TRP A 104 -14.45 -10.32 19.26
CA TRP A 104 -14.96 -10.80 20.56
C TRP A 104 -14.05 -10.39 21.73
N ALA A 105 -12.73 -10.51 21.58
CA ALA A 105 -11.76 -10.07 22.56
C ALA A 105 -11.82 -8.54 22.76
N ALA A 106 -12.04 -7.77 21.70
CA ALA A 106 -12.23 -6.32 21.75
C ALA A 106 -13.47 -5.91 22.54
N VAL A 107 -14.62 -6.53 22.26
CA VAL A 107 -15.88 -6.29 22.97
C VAL A 107 -15.76 -6.61 24.45
N LEU A 108 -14.98 -7.65 24.80
CA LEU A 108 -14.73 -8.02 26.19
C LEU A 108 -13.60 -7.20 26.87
N HIS A 109 -12.98 -6.24 26.17
CA HIS A 109 -11.79 -5.52 26.61
C HIS A 109 -10.62 -6.45 27.02
N LYS A 110 -10.50 -7.60 26.35
CA LYS A 110 -9.51 -8.66 26.58
C LYS A 110 -8.52 -8.83 25.41
N ILE A 111 -8.33 -7.79 24.59
CA ILE A 111 -7.27 -7.81 23.58
C ILE A 111 -5.94 -7.96 24.34
N PRO A 112 -5.14 -9.00 24.05
CA PRO A 112 -3.86 -9.18 24.71
C PRO A 112 -2.97 -7.97 24.41
N THR A 113 -2.63 -7.24 25.45
CA THR A 113 -1.71 -6.11 25.34
C THR A 113 -0.30 -6.62 25.06
N LEU A 114 0.55 -5.73 24.55
CA LEU A 114 1.94 -6.06 24.25
C LEU A 114 2.67 -6.65 25.48
N ASP A 115 2.46 -6.06 26.66
CA ASP A 115 3.05 -6.53 27.92
C ASP A 115 2.63 -7.97 28.27
N TYR A 116 1.37 -8.33 27.99
CA TYR A 116 0.85 -9.67 28.23
C TYR A 116 1.49 -10.71 27.33
N LEU A 117 1.73 -10.37 26.06
CA LEU A 117 2.40 -11.22 25.09
C LEU A 117 3.88 -11.41 25.44
N GLN A 118 4.57 -10.33 25.83
CA GLN A 118 5.97 -10.38 26.26
C GLN A 118 6.18 -11.26 27.50
N ARG A 119 5.28 -11.19 28.50
CA ARG A 119 5.33 -12.08 29.68
C ARG A 119 5.18 -13.57 29.34
N ARG A 120 4.59 -13.88 28.19
CA ARG A 120 4.45 -15.25 27.66
C ARG A 120 5.57 -15.65 26.71
N GLY A 121 6.60 -14.81 26.56
CA GLY A 121 7.76 -15.07 25.72
C GLY A 121 7.55 -14.78 24.23
N PHE A 122 6.46 -14.10 23.86
CA PHE A 122 6.30 -13.64 22.47
C PHE A 122 7.15 -12.40 22.24
N GLN A 123 8.12 -12.51 21.34
CA GLN A 123 8.92 -11.39 20.87
C GLN A 123 8.17 -10.67 19.75
N ASN A 124 7.99 -9.37 19.89
CA ASN A 124 7.46 -8.54 18.83
C ASN A 124 8.59 -8.12 17.88
N GLN A 125 8.93 -9.03 16.96
CA GLN A 125 9.75 -8.66 15.81
C GLN A 125 8.83 -8.03 14.77
N CYS A 126 9.00 -6.73 14.55
CA CYS A 126 8.37 -6.08 13.41
C CYS A 126 9.10 -6.49 12.14
N GLU A 127 8.51 -7.39 11.35
CA GLU A 127 9.09 -7.87 10.08
C GLU A 127 9.37 -6.74 9.08
N LEU A 128 8.64 -5.63 9.17
CA LEU A 128 8.81 -4.46 8.31
C LEU A 128 9.87 -3.47 8.80
N CYS A 129 10.25 -3.53 10.07
CA CYS A 129 11.10 -2.52 10.68
C CYS A 129 12.40 -3.07 11.29
N GLY A 130 12.57 -4.39 11.40
CA GLY A 130 13.85 -5.03 11.68
C GLY A 130 14.46 -4.73 13.05
N TRP A 131 13.77 -3.98 13.90
CA TRP A 131 14.17 -3.74 15.28
C TRP A 131 13.41 -4.70 16.19
N GLU A 132 14.16 -5.47 16.98
CA GLU A 132 13.63 -5.95 18.25
C GLU A 132 13.23 -4.70 19.03
N THR A 133 11.95 -4.55 19.37
CA THR A 133 11.60 -3.46 20.26
C THR A 133 12.21 -3.78 21.62
N LEU A 134 13.41 -3.28 21.85
CA LEU A 134 14.00 -3.20 23.17
C LEU A 134 12.92 -2.58 24.06
N GLY A 135 12.60 -3.31 25.13
CA GLY A 135 11.56 -2.98 26.07
C GLY A 135 11.57 -1.48 26.37
N ILE A 136 10.37 -0.91 26.42
CA ILE A 136 10.12 0.48 26.75
C ILE A 136 10.70 0.75 28.14
N SER A 137 11.96 1.12 28.17
CA SER A 137 12.62 1.86 29.23
C SER A 137 13.73 2.67 28.59
N ARG A 138 13.39 3.85 28.07
CA ARG A 138 14.32 4.97 28.16
C ARG A 138 13.68 6.09 28.98
N PRO A 139 14.37 6.58 30.01
CA PRO A 139 13.89 7.63 30.88
C PRO A 139 13.78 8.93 30.10
N TYR A 140 12.73 9.70 30.37
CA TYR A 140 12.63 11.09 29.94
C TYR A 140 13.84 11.89 30.46
N PRO A 141 14.62 12.58 29.60
CA PRO A 141 15.47 13.65 30.08
C PRO A 141 14.61 14.91 30.16
N TYR A 142 14.14 15.26 31.36
CA TYR A 142 13.78 16.64 31.65
C TYR A 142 15.08 17.41 31.92
N SER A 143 15.33 18.41 31.08
CA SER A 143 16.29 19.49 31.37
C SER A 143 15.66 20.81 30.94
N LEU A 144 15.14 21.54 31.92
CA LEU A 144 15.16 23.00 32.07
C LEU A 144 15.13 23.30 33.57
#